data_AF-A0A520C5D7-F1
#
_entry.id   AF-A0A520C5D7-F1
#
_cell.length_a   1.000
_cell.length_b   1.000
_cell.length_c   1.000
_cell.angle_alpha   90.00
_cell.angle_beta   90.00
_cell.angle_gamma   90.00
#
_symmetry.space_group_name_H-M   'P 1'
#
loop_
_entity.id
_entity.type
_entity.pdbx_description
1 polymer ?
#
loop_
_entity_poly.entity_id
_entity_poly.type
_entity_poly.pdbx_seq_one_letter_code
_entity_poly.pdbx_strand_id
1 'polypeptide(L)'
;LYGKSVGNASNANLGNALVFANAISYGFYLIVVKKLMEKYNAFSFVNWIYLFGFIMVLPFGYSELQAFDYTHLPTDITLKILFVVVFSTFLTYLLNLLSMKELKPTTVAVFIYLQPLFASVFAIGLGKDDLNWVKIAAAILIFSGVFLVTQKKK
;
A
#
# COMPACT_ATOMS: atom_id res chain seq x y z
N LEU A 1 -25.17 -5.66 4.40
CA LEU A 1 -25.10 -4.71 3.27
C LEU A 1 -25.57 -3.37 3.82
N TYR A 2 -24.75 -2.48 4.35
CA TYR A 2 -23.56 -1.80 3.85
C TYR A 2 -22.64 -1.51 5.04
N GLY A 3 -21.54 -2.25 5.17
CA GLY A 3 -20.93 -2.47 6.48
C GLY A 3 -21.83 -3.40 7.28
N LYS A 4 -21.62 -4.72 7.16
CA LYS A 4 -22.02 -5.59 8.28
C LYS A 4 -21.37 -4.95 9.51
N SER A 5 -22.14 -4.68 10.56
CA SER A 5 -21.55 -4.29 11.83
C SER A 5 -20.44 -5.29 12.10
N VAL A 6 -19.19 -4.84 11.96
CA VAL A 6 -18.06 -5.54 12.53
C VAL A 6 -18.38 -5.44 14.02
N GLY A 7 -19.04 -6.47 14.54
CA GLY A 7 -19.49 -6.51 15.94
C GLY A 7 -18.31 -6.05 16.77
N ASN A 8 -18.55 -5.07 17.66
CA ASN A 8 -17.55 -4.33 18.45
C ASN A 8 -16.15 -4.91 18.26
N ALA A 9 -15.37 -4.37 17.30
CA ALA A 9 -14.00 -4.80 17.13
C ALA A 9 -13.34 -4.76 18.51
N SER A 10 -12.81 -5.90 18.96
CA SER A 10 -12.44 -6.13 20.37
C SER A 10 -11.60 -5.00 20.97
N ASN A 11 -10.84 -4.29 20.12
CA ASN A 11 -10.11 -3.08 20.46
C ASN A 11 -10.17 -2.02 19.34
N ALA A 12 -11.35 -1.48 19.01
CA ALA A 12 -11.48 -0.41 17.98
C ALA A 12 -10.55 0.79 18.22
N ASN A 13 -10.32 1.17 19.48
CA ASN A 13 -9.42 2.27 19.85
C ASN A 13 -7.96 1.96 19.51
N LEU A 14 -7.49 0.72 19.72
CA LEU A 14 -6.14 0.30 19.36
C LEU A 14 -5.99 0.29 17.84
N GLY A 15 -6.99 -0.18 17.10
CA GLY A 15 -7.00 -0.12 15.63
C GLY A 15 -6.85 1.31 15.12
N ASN A 16 -7.65 2.25 15.64
CA ASN A 16 -7.55 3.66 15.27
C ASN A 16 -6.17 4.26 15.60
N ALA A 17 -5.60 3.92 16.77
CA ALA A 17 -4.26 4.37 17.15
C ALA A 17 -3.18 3.81 16.20
N LEU A 18 -3.29 2.55 15.77
CA LEU A 18 -2.37 1.95 14.80
C LEU A 18 -2.47 2.60 13.42
N VAL A 19 -3.68 2.93 12.95
CA VAL A 19 -3.85 3.67 11.68
C VAL A 19 -3.24 5.07 11.77
N PHE A 20 -3.44 5.76 12.88
CA PHE A 20 -2.84 7.08 13.11
C PHE A 20 -1.31 7.02 13.16
N ALA A 21 -0.76 6.04 13.88
CA ALA A 21 0.68 5.79 13.92
C ALA A 21 1.23 5.48 12.52
N ASN A 22 0.53 4.64 11.74
CA ASN A 22 0.89 4.33 10.37
C ASN A 22 0.93 5.58 9.48
N ALA A 23 -0.08 6.45 9.58
CA ALA A 23 -0.15 7.69 8.80
C ALA A 23 1.02 8.63 9.12
N ILE A 24 1.36 8.78 10.40
CA ILE A 24 2.53 9.56 10.84
C ILE A 24 3.82 8.93 10.30
N SER A 25 4.02 7.63 10.50
CA SER A 25 5.20 6.91 10.01
C SER A 25 5.36 7.03 8.50
N TYR A 26 4.27 6.95 7.73
CA TYR A 26 4.30 7.11 6.28
C TYR A 26 4.65 8.54 5.87
N GLY A 27 4.12 9.55 6.56
CA GLY A 27 4.49 10.94 6.35
C GLY A 27 5.98 11.19 6.56
N PHE A 28 6.55 10.69 7.67
CA PHE A 28 7.98 10.76 7.94
C PHE A 28 8.81 9.98 6.90
N TYR A 29 8.35 8.79 6.50
CA TYR A 29 8.98 7.98 5.45
C TYR A 29 9.16 8.79 4.17
N LEU A 30 8.11 9.48 3.69
CA LEU A 30 8.20 10.27 2.45
C LEU A 30 9.26 11.39 2.53
N ILE A 31 9.41 12.04 3.69
CA ILE A 31 10.40 13.11 3.91
C ILE A 31 11.82 12.53 3.96
N VAL A 32 12.03 11.48 4.74
CA VAL A 32 13.34 10.86 4.95
C VAL A 32 13.85 10.21 3.67
N VAL A 33 12.99 9.43 2.99
CA VAL A 33 13.32 8.75 1.72
C VAL A 33 13.76 9.76 0.69
N LYS A 34 13.04 10.87 0.53
CA LYS A 34 13.43 11.90 -0.44
C LYS A 34 14.87 12.39 -0.23
N LYS A 35 15.24 12.67 1.03
CA LYS A 35 16.60 13.11 1.38
C LYS A 35 17.66 12.02 1.15
N LEU A 36 17.32 10.76 1.37
CA LEU A 36 18.23 9.64 1.07
C LEU A 36 18.37 9.40 -0.44
N MET A 37 17.29 9.55 -1.20
CA MET A 37 17.28 9.39 -2.66
C MET A 37 18.07 10.49 -3.39
N GLU A 38 18.29 11.65 -2.76
CA GLU A 38 19.20 12.69 -3.26
C GLU A 38 20.69 12.28 -3.14
N LYS A 39 21.03 11.40 -2.19
CA LYS A 39 22.41 10.99 -1.88
C LYS A 39 22.77 9.57 -2.34
N TYR A 40 21.80 8.67 -2.41
CA TYR A 40 22.01 7.25 -2.70
C TYR A 40 21.20 6.80 -3.92
N ASN A 41 21.71 5.79 -4.63
CA ASN A 41 20.97 5.14 -5.70
C ASN A 41 19.75 4.38 -5.13
N ALA A 42 18.61 4.48 -5.81
CA ALA A 42 17.37 3.79 -5.49
C ALA A 42 17.58 2.31 -5.20
N PHE A 43 18.40 1.63 -6.01
CA PHE A 43 18.63 0.19 -5.88
C PHE A 43 19.34 -0.18 -4.56
N SER A 44 20.36 0.59 -4.17
CA SER A 44 21.05 0.38 -2.89
C SER A 44 20.14 0.64 -1.71
N PHE A 45 19.29 1.66 -1.79
CA PHE A 45 18.34 2.00 -0.75
C PHE A 45 17.28 0.90 -0.55
N VAL A 46 16.73 0.39 -1.65
CA VAL A 46 15.77 -0.73 -1.64
C VAL A 46 16.35 -1.97 -0.96
N ASN A 47 17.59 -2.35 -1.28
CA ASN A 47 18.24 -3.51 -0.66
C ASN A 47 18.33 -3.38 0.86
N TRP A 48 18.73 -2.20 1.37
CA TRP A 48 18.79 -1.96 2.81
C TRP A 48 17.41 -1.96 3.46
N ILE A 49 16.41 -1.34 2.81
CA ILE A 49 15.03 -1.34 3.30
C ILE A 49 14.49 -2.76 3.43
N TYR A 50 14.67 -3.60 2.41
CA TYR A 50 14.17 -4.97 2.44
C TYR A 50 14.92 -5.83 3.44
N LEU A 51 16.23 -5.61 3.63
CA LEU A 51 17.01 -6.33 4.62
C LEU A 51 16.55 -6.02 6.05
N PHE A 52 16.46 -4.73 6.41
CA PHE A 52 15.99 -4.35 7.75
C PHE A 52 14.52 -4.71 7.95
N GLY A 53 13.69 -4.55 6.92
CA GLY A 53 12.29 -4.97 6.94
C GLY A 53 12.14 -6.48 7.17
N PHE A 54 12.96 -7.30 6.51
CA PHE A 54 12.99 -8.74 6.71
C PHE A 54 13.35 -9.09 8.16
N ILE A 55 14.42 -8.51 8.71
CA ILE A 55 14.86 -8.76 10.10
C ILE A 55 13.77 -8.34 11.09
N MET A 56 13.12 -7.20 10.88
CA MET A 56 12.05 -6.71 11.75
C MET A 56 10.77 -7.55 11.68
N VAL A 57 10.40 -8.04 10.49
CA VAL A 57 9.18 -8.85 10.29
C VAL A 57 9.40 -10.31 10.70
N LEU A 58 10.62 -10.82 10.59
CA LEU A 58 10.96 -12.22 10.89
C LEU A 58 10.42 -12.72 12.24
N PRO A 59 10.63 -12.05 13.40
CA PRO A 59 10.13 -12.55 14.68
C PRO A 59 8.59 -12.62 14.75
N PHE A 60 7.89 -11.73 14.04
CA PHE A 60 6.42 -11.74 14.01
C PHE A 60 5.88 -12.80 13.05
N GLY A 61 6.59 -13.08 11.96
CA GLY A 61 6.20 -14.09 10.97
C GLY A 61 6.71 -15.51 11.28
N TYR A 62 7.62 -15.67 12.23
CA TYR A 62 8.30 -16.94 12.47
C TYR A 62 7.36 -18.08 12.86
N SER A 63 6.36 -17.81 13.71
CA SER A 63 5.36 -18.81 14.10
C SER A 63 4.51 -19.27 12.92
N GLU A 64 4.10 -18.33 12.06
CA GLU A 64 3.31 -18.62 10.86
C GLU A 64 4.13 -19.41 9.84
N LEU A 65 5.43 -19.09 9.70
CA LEU A 65 6.35 -19.84 8.85
C LEU A 65 6.53 -21.29 9.32
N GLN A 66 6.49 -21.55 10.62
CA GLN A 66 6.61 -22.92 11.14
C GLN A 66 5.31 -23.72 11.03
N ALA A 67 4.16 -23.05 11.13
CA ALA A 67 2.84 -23.69 10.98
C ALA A 67 2.49 -24.02 9.52
N PHE A 68 3.26 -23.50 8.56
CA PHE A 68 3.00 -23.66 7.14
C PHE A 68 3.55 -24.97 6.60
N ASP A 69 2.70 -25.80 5.98
CA ASP A 69 3.13 -27.04 5.32
C ASP A 69 3.68 -26.75 3.92
N TYR A 70 5.00 -26.63 3.83
CA TYR A 70 5.73 -26.41 2.57
C TYR A 70 5.64 -27.59 1.60
N THR A 71 5.28 -28.78 2.08
CA THR A 71 5.34 -30.04 1.31
C THR A 71 4.17 -30.18 0.33
N HIS A 72 3.04 -29.56 0.66
CA HIS A 72 1.81 -29.63 -0.13
C HIS A 72 1.52 -28.35 -0.91
N LEU A 73 2.52 -27.49 -1.14
CA LEU A 73 2.26 -26.22 -1.83
C LEU A 73 1.89 -26.45 -3.31
N PRO A 74 0.66 -26.12 -3.73
CA PRO A 74 0.29 -26.19 -5.13
C PRO A 74 1.12 -25.18 -5.94
N THR A 75 1.59 -25.59 -7.12
CA THR A 75 2.41 -24.74 -8.00
C THR A 75 1.72 -23.41 -8.33
N ASP A 76 0.39 -23.39 -8.44
CA ASP A 76 -0.41 -22.18 -8.64
C ASP A 76 -0.23 -21.15 -7.50
N ILE A 77 -0.19 -21.59 -6.24
CA ILE A 77 0.02 -20.70 -5.09
C ILE A 77 1.45 -20.17 -5.08
N THR A 78 2.45 -21.01 -5.36
CA THR A 78 3.85 -20.59 -5.48
C THR A 78 4.02 -19.49 -6.54
N LEU A 79 3.40 -19.66 -7.72
CA LEU A 79 3.45 -18.68 -8.80
C LEU A 79 2.77 -17.37 -8.41
N LYS A 80 1.63 -17.42 -7.71
CA LYS A 80 0.95 -16.24 -7.17
C LYS A 80 1.81 -15.50 -6.15
N ILE A 81 2.47 -16.21 -5.23
CA ILE A 81 3.40 -15.61 -4.26
C ILE A 81 4.55 -14.93 -4.99
N LEU A 82 5.21 -15.63 -5.92
CA LEU A 82 6.33 -15.09 -6.68
C LEU A 82 5.93 -13.85 -7.48
N PHE A 83 4.76 -13.89 -8.13
CA PHE A 83 4.22 -12.75 -8.86
C PHE A 83 4.01 -11.53 -7.95
N VAL A 84 3.41 -11.72 -6.78
CA VAL A 84 3.18 -10.62 -5.82
C VAL A 84 4.52 -10.06 -5.32
N VAL A 85 5.50 -10.91 -4.99
CA VAL A 85 6.80 -10.48 -4.47
C VAL A 85 7.62 -9.73 -5.52
N VAL A 86 7.64 -10.19 -6.77
CA VAL A 86 8.48 -9.57 -7.81
C VAL A 86 7.78 -8.36 -8.44
N PHE A 87 6.56 -8.53 -8.92
CA PHE A 87 5.85 -7.50 -9.67
C PHE A 87 5.08 -6.55 -8.77
N SER A 88 4.30 -7.07 -7.82
CA SER A 88 3.42 -6.22 -7.02
C SER A 88 4.17 -5.46 -5.93
N THR A 89 5.24 -6.01 -5.35
CA THR A 89 6.02 -5.35 -4.30
C THR A 89 7.33 -4.79 -4.84
N PHE A 90 8.31 -5.62 -5.22
CA PHE A 90 9.64 -5.14 -5.58
C PHE A 90 9.62 -4.10 -6.72
N LEU A 91 9.00 -4.44 -7.86
CA LEU A 91 8.94 -3.53 -9.00
C LEU A 91 8.14 -2.26 -8.69
N THR A 92 6.98 -2.39 -8.02
CA THR A 92 6.17 -1.23 -7.61
C THR A 92 6.95 -0.30 -6.66
N TYR A 93 7.66 -0.84 -5.67
CA TYR A 93 8.48 -0.03 -4.76
C TYR A 93 9.63 0.65 -5.48
N LEU A 94 10.30 -0.05 -6.41
CA LEU A 94 11.35 0.55 -7.23
C LEU A 94 10.80 1.72 -8.06
N LEU A 95 9.67 1.53 -8.74
CA LEU A 95 9.00 2.59 -9.51
C LEU A 95 8.54 3.75 -8.61
N ASN A 96 8.06 3.46 -7.40
CA ASN A 96 7.67 4.47 -6.43
C ASN A 96 8.86 5.35 -6.02
N LEU A 97 10.01 4.73 -5.72
CA LEU A 97 11.23 5.44 -5.37
C LEU A 97 11.79 6.26 -6.53
N LEU A 98 11.77 5.72 -7.76
CA LEU A 98 12.13 6.48 -8.95
C LEU A 98 11.20 7.67 -9.17
N SER A 99 9.89 7.49 -8.94
CA SER A 99 8.92 8.58 -9.01
C SER A 99 9.19 9.65 -7.96
N MET A 100 9.58 9.29 -6.74
CA MET A 100 9.94 10.24 -5.69
C MET A 100 11.24 11.02 -5.97
N LYS A 101 12.12 10.48 -6.80
CA LYS A 101 13.33 11.17 -7.25
C LYS A 101 13.00 12.29 -8.25
N GLU A 102 12.03 12.07 -9.13
CA GLU A 102 11.67 12.99 -10.21
C GLU A 102 10.47 13.90 -9.87
N LEU A 103 9.58 13.48 -8.97
CA LEU A 103 8.33 14.16 -8.65
C LEU A 103 8.33 14.76 -7.22
N LYS A 104 7.60 15.86 -7.05
CA LYS A 104 7.39 16.45 -5.73
C LYS A 104 6.53 15.51 -4.86
N PRO A 105 6.78 15.40 -3.54
CA PRO A 105 5.99 14.55 -2.63
C PRO A 105 4.48 14.77 -2.72
N THR A 106 4.04 16.02 -2.96
CA THR A 106 2.62 16.36 -3.15
C THR A 106 1.99 15.65 -4.35
N THR A 107 2.73 15.50 -5.44
CA THR A 107 2.26 14.79 -6.64
C THR A 107 2.18 13.29 -6.38
N VAL A 108 3.17 12.72 -5.69
CA VAL A 108 3.15 11.31 -5.29
C VAL A 108 1.96 11.02 -4.37
N ALA A 109 1.68 11.90 -3.41
CA ALA A 109 0.51 11.78 -2.53
C ALA A 109 -0.82 11.79 -3.32
N VAL A 110 -0.92 12.62 -4.36
CA VAL A 110 -2.07 12.63 -5.27
C VAL A 110 -2.26 11.29 -5.98
N PHE A 111 -1.17 10.67 -6.47
CA PHE A 111 -1.24 9.36 -7.13
C PHE A 111 -1.71 8.23 -6.22
N ILE A 112 -1.46 8.31 -4.91
CA ILE A 112 -1.94 7.30 -3.95
C ILE A 112 -3.48 7.27 -3.92
N TYR A 113 -4.15 8.42 -4.04
CA TYR A 113 -5.61 8.49 -4.10
C TYR A 113 -6.21 7.92 -5.39
N LEU A 114 -5.42 7.74 -6.45
CA LEU A 114 -5.88 7.03 -7.65
C LEU A 114 -5.88 5.50 -7.45
N GLN A 115 -5.14 4.97 -6.48
CA GLN A 115 -5.08 3.52 -6.24
C GLN A 115 -6.46 2.92 -5.87
N PRO A 116 -7.24 3.49 -4.92
CA PRO A 116 -8.57 2.97 -4.59
C PRO A 116 -9.53 2.97 -5.78
N LEU A 117 -9.41 3.96 -6.66
CA LEU A 117 -10.21 4.05 -7.88
C LEU A 117 -9.91 2.88 -8.81
N PHE A 118 -8.63 2.68 -9.17
CA PHE A 118 -8.25 1.56 -10.04
C PHE A 118 -8.59 0.22 -9.41
N ALA A 119 -8.35 0.04 -8.11
CA ALA A 119 -8.73 -1.16 -7.39
C ALA A 119 -10.24 -1.45 -7.52
N SER A 120 -11.09 -0.42 -7.38
CA SER A 120 -12.54 -0.55 -7.53
C SER A 120 -12.94 -0.89 -8.97
N VAL A 121 -12.34 -0.22 -9.96
CA VAL A 121 -12.62 -0.47 -11.39
C VAL A 121 -12.23 -1.90 -11.78
N PHE A 122 -11.05 -2.37 -11.36
CA PHE A 122 -10.61 -3.74 -11.63
C PHE A 122 -11.44 -4.79 -10.88
N ALA A 123 -11.82 -4.54 -9.61
CA ALA A 123 -12.67 -5.45 -8.85
C ALA A 123 -14.04 -5.65 -9.52
N ILE A 124 -14.65 -4.56 -9.99
CA ILE A 124 -15.93 -4.57 -10.70
C ILE A 124 -15.78 -5.20 -12.09
N GLY A 125 -14.74 -4.83 -12.83
CA GLY A 125 -14.48 -5.38 -14.17
C GLY A 125 -14.19 -6.88 -14.17
N LEU A 126 -13.63 -7.41 -13.08
CA LEU A 126 -13.41 -8.85 -12.89
C LEU A 126 -14.61 -9.58 -12.26
N GLY A 127 -15.73 -8.88 -12.02
CA GLY A 127 -16.93 -9.44 -11.38
C GLY A 127 -16.71 -9.89 -9.93
N LYS A 128 -15.61 -9.47 -9.30
CA LYS A 128 -15.31 -9.77 -7.89
C LYS A 128 -16.06 -8.85 -6.92
N ASP A 129 -16.71 -7.82 -7.45
CA ASP A 129 -17.43 -6.83 -6.67
C ASP A 129 -18.48 -6.10 -7.54
N ASP A 130 -19.59 -5.66 -6.95
CA ASP A 130 -20.69 -5.02 -7.69
C ASP A 130 -20.60 -3.49 -7.69
N LEU A 131 -20.93 -2.86 -8.82
CA LEU A 131 -21.08 -1.40 -8.88
C LEU A 131 -22.35 -1.01 -8.10
N ASN A 132 -22.19 -0.19 -7.08
CA ASN A 132 -23.31 0.30 -6.28
C ASN A 132 -23.16 1.80 -6.01
N TRP A 133 -24.27 2.49 -5.79
CA TRP A 133 -24.38 3.94 -5.65
C TRP A 133 -23.41 4.53 -4.61
N VAL A 134 -23.13 3.81 -3.51
CA VAL A 134 -22.15 4.26 -2.51
C VAL A 134 -20.72 4.30 -3.08
N LYS A 135 -20.35 3.37 -3.95
CA LYS A 135 -19.02 3.35 -4.58
C LYS A 135 -18.88 4.45 -5.62
N ILE A 136 -19.96 4.76 -6.35
CA ILE A 136 -20.01 5.90 -7.27
C ILE A 136 -19.82 7.20 -6.49
N ALA A 137 -20.56 7.40 -5.39
CA ALA A 137 -20.42 8.56 -4.54
C ALA A 137 -19.00 8.66 -3.93
N ALA A 138 -18.44 7.55 -3.45
CA ALA A 138 -17.07 7.50 -2.93
C ALA A 138 -16.03 7.84 -4.01
N ALA A 139 -16.18 7.34 -5.24
CA ALA A 139 -15.30 7.66 -6.35
C ALA A 139 -15.32 9.16 -6.68
N ILE A 140 -16.51 9.78 -6.75
CA ILE A 140 -16.66 11.23 -6.96
C ILE A 140 -15.93 12.00 -5.86
N LEU A 141 -16.11 11.60 -4.59
CA LEU A 141 -15.53 12.28 -3.43
C LEU A 141 -13.99 12.18 -3.43
N ILE A 142 -13.44 11.02 -3.80
CA ILE A 142 -11.99 10.84 -4.00
C ILE A 142 -11.47 11.76 -5.11
N PHE A 143 -12.12 11.79 -6.27
CA PHE A 143 -11.73 12.67 -7.37
C PHE A 143 -11.79 14.15 -7.01
N SER A 144 -12.84 14.58 -6.30
CA SER A 144 -12.96 15.95 -5.80
C SER A 144 -11.85 16.30 -4.80
N GLY A 145 -11.54 15.40 -3.86
CA GLY A 145 -10.45 15.59 -2.90
C GLY A 145 -9.09 15.70 -3.59
N VAL A 146 -8.83 14.82 -4.55
CA VAL A 146 -7.62 14.87 -5.39
C VAL A 146 -7.52 16.19 -6.14
N PHE A 147 -8.60 16.62 -6.79
CA PHE A 147 -8.64 17.87 -7.54
C PHE A 147 -8.32 19.08 -6.65
N LEU A 148 -8.93 19.14 -5.46
CA LEU A 148 -8.67 20.20 -4.48
C LEU A 148 -7.22 20.25 -4.00
N VAL A 149 -6.62 19.10 -3.68
CA VAL A 149 -5.21 19.02 -3.23
C VAL A 149 -4.23 19.32 -4.36
N THR A 150 -4.59 18.99 -5.60
CA THR A 150 -3.75 19.23 -6.78
C THR A 150 -3.80 20.68 -7.25
N GLN A 151 -4.85 21.45 -6.88
CA GLN A 151 -4.86 22.88 -7.13
C GLN A 151 -3.75 23.56 -6.32
N LYS A 152 -2.70 24.01 -7.02
CA LYS A 152 -1.72 24.94 -6.45
C LYS A 152 -2.46 26.20 -6.00
N LYS A 153 -2.32 26.57 -4.73
CA LYS A 153 -2.53 27.97 -4.31
C LYS A 153 -1.69 28.85 -5.25
N LYS A 154 -2.36 29.66 -6.07
CA LYS A 154 -1.76 30.82 -6.71
C LYS A 154 -1.29 31.79 -5.63
#